data_AF-A0A925VKJ4-F1
#
_entry.id   AF-A0A925VKJ4-F1
#
_cell.length_a   1.000
_cell.length_b   1.000
_cell.length_c   1.000
_cell.angle_alpha   90.00
_cell.angle_beta   90.00
_cell.angle_gamma   90.00
#
_symmetry.space_group_name_H-M   'P 1'
#
loop_
_entity.id
_entity.type
_entity.pdbx_description
1 polymer ?
#
loop_
_entity_poly.entity_id
_entity_poly.type
_entity_poly.pdbx_seq_one_letter_code
_entity_poly.pdbx_strand_id
1 'polypeptide(L)'
;MSDTTETQAGNTADAPAPTVPPTATDGGPTLTQAQFNAAIAKERRVWEQQQKKAADDAAAAARGEYEQIATSRAQEIAALRGELEQRDTRLTALADTLEQHVKGRLRALPEELRALAPEGDVAQRFAWLEQAEKAAAKLAQQPPAGTPPGPRNLGSVTTTGVDLAEQKRRNPNYSL
;
A
#
# COMPACT_ATOMS: atom_id res chain seq x y z
N MET A 1 32.87 71.94 -79.39
CA MET A 1 32.62 73.22 -78.70
C MET A 1 33.74 73.36 -77.69
N SER A 2 34.91 73.87 -78.12
CA SER A 2 35.30 75.30 -78.00
C SER A 2 35.77 75.56 -76.56
N ASP A 3 36.96 76.05 -76.22
CA ASP A 3 38.10 76.71 -76.90
C ASP A 3 39.28 76.63 -75.89
N THR A 4 40.54 76.36 -76.29
CA THR A 4 41.63 77.36 -76.50
C THR A 4 41.98 78.13 -75.20
N THR A 5 43.19 78.13 -74.62
CA THR A 5 44.42 78.78 -75.14
C THR A 5 45.63 78.53 -74.21
N GLU A 6 46.83 78.49 -74.81
CA GLU A 6 48.15 78.79 -74.21
C GLU A 6 48.19 79.99 -73.25
N THR A 7 49.18 80.05 -72.34
CA THR A 7 50.33 81.01 -72.40
C THR A 7 51.31 80.86 -71.22
N GLN A 8 52.54 80.53 -71.61
CA GLN A 8 53.88 80.87 -71.11
C GLN A 8 54.08 82.00 -70.07
N ALA A 9 54.94 81.74 -69.07
CA ALA A 9 55.96 82.61 -68.42
C ALA A 9 56.51 81.82 -67.21
N GLY A 10 57.79 81.76 -66.83
CA GLY A 10 58.94 82.62 -67.05
C GLY A 10 59.67 82.76 -65.70
N ASN A 11 60.93 82.31 -65.66
CA ASN A 11 62.00 82.62 -64.68
C ASN A 11 61.97 82.14 -63.21
N THR A 12 62.93 81.24 -62.95
CA THR A 12 63.84 81.06 -61.80
C THR A 12 63.77 82.04 -60.63
N ALA A 13 63.61 81.49 -59.42
CA ALA A 13 64.58 81.64 -58.32
C ALA A 13 64.26 80.68 -57.16
N ASP A 14 65.33 80.11 -56.61
CA ASP A 14 65.49 79.51 -55.28
C ASP A 14 64.72 78.24 -54.88
N ALA A 15 65.50 77.21 -54.57
CA ALA A 15 65.05 75.96 -54.00
C ALA A 15 64.97 76.05 -52.46
N PRO A 16 63.87 75.62 -51.85
CA PRO A 16 63.91 75.01 -50.53
C PRO A 16 63.75 73.49 -50.67
N ALA A 17 64.54 72.76 -49.87
CA ALA A 17 64.64 71.31 -49.81
C ALA A 17 63.27 70.59 -49.74
N PRO A 18 63.14 69.36 -50.29
CA PRO A 18 61.91 68.59 -50.17
C PRO A 18 61.68 68.17 -48.72
N THR A 19 60.69 68.80 -48.08
CA THR A 19 60.14 68.38 -46.80
C THR A 19 59.39 67.06 -47.01
N VAL A 20 60.06 65.94 -46.75
CA VAL A 20 59.42 64.62 -46.65
C VAL A 20 58.45 64.68 -45.47
N PRO A 21 57.15 64.35 -45.64
CA PRO A 21 56.23 64.26 -44.51
C PRO A 21 56.69 63.16 -43.54
N PRO A 22 56.54 63.36 -42.23
CA PRO A 22 57.15 62.48 -41.23
C PRO A 22 56.62 61.05 -41.37
N THR A 23 57.53 60.09 -41.42
CA THR A 23 57.23 58.68 -41.19
C THR A 23 56.50 58.57 -39.86
N ALA A 24 55.20 58.21 -39.92
CA ALA A 24 54.42 57.85 -38.76
C ALA A 24 55.11 56.66 -38.08
N THR A 25 55.93 56.96 -37.06
CA THR A 25 56.44 55.96 -36.13
C THR A 25 55.34 55.77 -35.10
N ASP A 26 54.25 55.14 -35.52
CA ASP A 26 53.20 54.69 -34.61
C ASP A 26 53.59 53.29 -34.14
N GLY A 27 54.57 53.25 -33.24
CA GLY A 27 55.06 52.04 -32.57
C GLY A 27 54.10 51.53 -31.49
N GLY A 28 52.80 51.57 -31.75
CA GLY A 28 51.80 50.90 -30.92
C GLY A 28 51.87 49.38 -31.17
N PRO A 29 51.72 48.52 -30.14
CA PRO A 29 51.72 47.08 -30.33
C PRO A 29 50.52 46.68 -31.20
N THR A 30 50.73 46.53 -32.50
CA THR A 30 49.74 45.95 -33.41
C THR A 30 49.69 44.44 -33.14
N LEU A 31 48.53 43.99 -32.66
CA LEU A 31 48.28 42.60 -32.33
C LEU A 31 48.45 41.77 -33.59
N THR A 32 49.42 40.85 -33.59
CA THR A 32 49.71 40.05 -34.80
C THR A 32 48.58 39.06 -35.05
N GLN A 33 48.34 38.69 -36.31
CA GLN A 33 47.34 37.66 -36.66
C GLN A 33 47.54 36.34 -35.88
N ALA A 34 48.80 35.99 -35.59
CA ALA A 34 49.15 34.83 -34.78
C ALA A 34 48.69 34.99 -33.31
N GLN A 35 48.83 36.18 -32.72
CA GLN A 35 48.33 36.48 -31.37
C GLN A 35 46.81 36.45 -31.31
N PHE A 36 46.12 36.94 -32.35
CA PHE A 36 44.67 36.87 -32.47
C PHE A 36 44.19 35.40 -32.56
N ASN A 37 44.78 34.61 -33.45
CA ASN A 37 44.45 33.19 -33.58
C ASN A 37 44.72 32.40 -32.28
N ALA A 38 45.79 32.75 -31.55
CA ALA A 38 46.10 32.14 -30.25
C ALA A 38 45.09 32.51 -29.16
N ALA A 39 44.57 33.75 -29.16
CA ALA A 39 43.52 34.18 -28.23
C ALA A 39 42.22 33.40 -28.48
N ILE A 40 41.79 33.28 -29.73
CA ILE A 40 40.59 32.50 -30.10
C ILE A 40 40.75 31.02 -29.72
N ALA A 41 41.93 30.42 -29.96
CA ALA A 41 42.19 29.04 -29.57
C ALA A 41 42.16 28.85 -28.04
N LYS A 42 42.63 29.84 -27.28
CA LYS A 42 42.57 29.84 -25.81
C LYS A 42 41.14 29.97 -25.31
N GLU A 43 40.36 30.89 -25.85
CA GLU A 43 38.94 31.07 -25.50
C GLU A 43 38.13 29.82 -25.81
N ARG A 44 38.38 29.18 -26.97
CA ARG A 44 37.74 27.92 -27.33
C ARG A 44 38.05 26.80 -26.33
N ARG A 45 39.30 26.68 -25.89
CA ARG A 45 39.69 25.70 -24.86
C ARG A 45 39.01 25.98 -23.53
N VAL A 46 38.92 27.24 -23.12
CA VAL A 46 38.23 27.63 -21.88
C VAL A 46 36.73 27.30 -21.99
N TRP A 47 36.11 27.59 -23.13
CA TRP A 47 34.72 27.26 -23.39
C TRP A 47 34.44 25.75 -23.35
N GLU A 48 35.27 24.95 -24.01
CA GLU A 48 35.16 23.49 -24.00
C GLU A 48 35.32 22.91 -22.57
N GLN A 49 36.25 23.45 -21.78
CA GLN A 49 36.42 23.05 -20.38
C GLN A 49 35.22 23.44 -19.50
N GLN A 50 34.64 24.62 -19.73
CA GLN A 50 33.43 25.04 -19.01
C GLN A 50 32.23 24.15 -19.36
N GLN A 51 32.04 23.80 -20.62
CA GLN A 51 30.98 22.85 -21.00
C GLN A 51 31.17 21.48 -20.34
N LYS A 52 32.40 20.96 -20.33
CA LYS A 52 32.69 19.68 -19.70
C LYS A 52 32.36 19.71 -18.21
N LYS A 53 32.79 20.75 -17.50
CA LYS A 53 32.49 20.91 -16.07
C LYS A 53 30.99 21.01 -15.80
N ALA A 54 30.26 21.80 -16.60
CA ALA A 54 28.82 21.91 -16.47
C ALA A 54 28.09 20.57 -16.69
N ALA A 55 28.57 19.75 -17.63
CA ALA A 55 28.04 18.41 -17.85
C ALA A 55 28.33 17.46 -16.67
N ASP A 56 29.54 17.51 -16.11
CA ASP A 56 29.93 16.70 -14.94
C ASP A 56 29.11 17.10 -13.69
N ASP A 57 28.91 18.41 -13.48
CA ASP A 57 28.10 18.95 -12.37
C ASP A 57 26.61 18.55 -12.52
N ALA A 58 26.06 18.60 -13.75
CA ALA A 58 24.69 18.14 -14.02
C ALA A 58 24.53 16.63 -13.81
N ALA A 59 25.53 15.83 -14.20
CA ALA A 59 25.54 14.38 -13.97
C ALA A 59 25.69 14.02 -12.48
N ALA A 60 26.45 14.82 -11.71
CA ALA A 60 26.54 14.68 -10.26
C ALA A 60 25.20 15.02 -9.58
N ALA A 61 24.54 16.11 -9.98
CA ALA A 61 23.23 16.50 -9.47
C ALA A 61 22.17 15.42 -9.75
N ALA A 62 22.10 14.93 -11.00
CA ALA A 62 21.18 13.86 -11.38
C ALA A 62 21.38 12.58 -10.56
N ARG A 63 22.64 12.19 -10.29
CA ARG A 63 22.94 11.05 -9.40
C ARG A 63 22.42 11.27 -7.98
N GLY A 64 22.58 12.47 -7.44
CA GLY A 64 22.04 12.82 -6.13
C GLY A 64 20.52 12.70 -6.06
N GLU A 65 19.79 13.06 -7.12
CA GLU A 65 18.34 12.87 -7.20
C GLU A 65 17.95 11.38 -7.21
N TYR A 66 18.68 10.55 -7.98
CA TYR A 66 18.43 9.11 -7.99
C TYR A 66 18.68 8.45 -6.63
N GLU A 67 19.75 8.83 -5.94
CA GLU A 67 20.05 8.32 -4.60
C GLU A 67 18.96 8.70 -3.59
N GLN A 68 18.44 9.93 -3.66
CA GLN A 68 17.32 10.37 -2.83
C GLN A 68 16.05 9.57 -3.12
N ILE A 69 15.70 9.36 -4.40
CA ILE A 69 14.53 8.56 -4.78
C ILE A 69 14.69 7.11 -4.32
N ALA A 70 15.85 6.51 -4.53
CA ALA A 70 16.12 5.13 -4.11
C ALA A 70 16.00 4.97 -2.59
N THR A 71 16.54 5.93 -1.84
CA THR A 71 16.45 5.94 -0.36
C THR A 71 15.01 6.07 0.10
N SER A 72 14.25 7.00 -0.49
CA SER A 72 12.83 7.21 -0.18
C SER A 72 12.00 5.95 -0.46
N ARG A 73 12.22 5.29 -1.61
CA ARG A 73 11.56 4.02 -1.95
C ARG A 73 11.93 2.90 -1.01
N ALA A 74 13.21 2.80 -0.62
CA ALA A 74 13.65 1.78 0.34
C ALA A 74 12.98 1.97 1.71
N GLN A 75 12.83 3.21 2.17
CA GLN A 75 12.11 3.53 3.41
C GLN A 75 10.62 3.20 3.31
N GLU A 76 9.96 3.54 2.20
CA GLU A 76 8.55 3.22 1.95
C GLU A 76 8.32 1.70 1.95
N ILE A 77 9.19 0.93 1.28
CA ILE A 77 9.12 -0.53 1.26
C ILE A 77 9.33 -1.11 2.67
N ALA A 78 10.29 -0.58 3.43
CA ALA A 78 10.53 -1.03 4.80
C ALA A 78 9.31 -0.77 5.71
N ALA A 79 8.69 0.41 5.57
CA ALA A 79 7.49 0.77 6.32
C ALA A 79 6.30 -0.17 5.97
N LEU A 80 6.06 -0.40 4.68
CA LEU A 80 4.99 -1.30 4.22
C LEU A 80 5.21 -2.74 4.68
N ARG A 81 6.45 -3.23 4.65
CA ARG A 81 6.79 -4.56 5.18
C ARG A 81 6.50 -4.67 6.68
N GLY A 82 6.88 -3.66 7.45
CA GLY A 82 6.57 -3.61 8.88
C GLY A 82 5.07 -3.58 9.15
N GLU A 83 4.30 -2.86 8.34
CA GLU A 83 2.84 -2.81 8.47
C GLU A 83 2.17 -4.16 8.12
N LEU A 84 2.68 -4.86 7.10
CA LEU A 84 2.23 -6.22 6.76
C LEU A 84 2.50 -7.20 7.90
N GLU A 85 3.71 -7.20 8.46
CA GLU A 85 4.06 -8.07 9.58
C GLU A 85 3.19 -7.80 10.82
N GLN A 86 2.88 -6.53 11.10
CA GLN A 86 1.95 -6.16 12.17
C GLN A 86 0.52 -6.65 11.89
N ARG A 87 0.05 -6.54 10.64
CA ARG A 87 -1.26 -7.06 10.25
C ARG A 87 -1.33 -8.58 10.38
N ASP A 88 -0.31 -9.28 9.93
CA ASP A 88 -0.23 -10.75 10.03
C ASP A 88 -0.25 -11.18 11.49
N THR A 89 0.55 -10.53 12.34
CA THR A 89 0.54 -10.79 13.79
C THR A 89 -0.85 -10.58 14.41
N ARG A 90 -1.56 -9.51 14.01
CA ARG A 90 -2.93 -9.25 14.49
C ARG A 90 -3.92 -10.29 13.98
N LEU A 91 -3.80 -10.72 12.73
CA LEU A 91 -4.66 -11.76 12.15
C LEU A 91 -4.44 -13.10 12.86
N THR A 92 -3.19 -13.49 13.14
CA THR A 92 -2.90 -14.69 13.92
C THR A 92 -3.48 -14.60 15.32
N ALA A 93 -3.28 -13.48 16.03
CA ALA A 93 -3.85 -13.31 17.37
C ALA A 93 -5.39 -13.36 17.39
N LEU A 94 -6.05 -12.80 16.37
CA LEU A 94 -7.51 -12.89 16.22
C LEU A 94 -7.95 -14.33 15.90
N ALA A 95 -7.21 -15.05 15.05
CA ALA A 95 -7.48 -16.44 14.73
C ALA A 95 -7.36 -17.33 15.97
N ASP A 96 -6.31 -17.16 16.79
CA ASP A 96 -6.13 -17.89 18.04
C ASP A 96 -7.27 -17.62 19.03
N THR A 97 -7.68 -16.35 19.15
CA THR A 97 -8.80 -15.95 20.00
C THR A 97 -10.10 -16.61 19.53
N LEU A 98 -10.38 -16.58 18.23
CA LEU A 98 -11.52 -17.26 17.63
C LEU A 98 -11.48 -18.76 17.88
N GLU A 99 -10.32 -19.41 17.76
CA GLU A 99 -10.17 -20.83 18.01
C GLU A 99 -10.48 -21.19 19.46
N GLN A 100 -10.03 -20.39 20.41
CA GLN A 100 -10.38 -20.55 21.83
C GLN A 100 -11.89 -20.43 22.05
N HIS A 101 -12.54 -19.45 21.42
CA HIS A 101 -14.00 -19.31 21.50
C HIS A 101 -14.74 -20.50 20.88
N VAL A 102 -14.32 -20.95 19.69
CA VAL A 102 -14.89 -22.12 19.00
C VAL A 102 -14.74 -23.36 19.86
N LYS A 103 -13.56 -23.61 20.43
CA LYS A 103 -13.30 -24.75 21.31
C LYS A 103 -14.14 -24.73 22.58
N GLY A 104 -14.33 -23.55 23.19
CA GLY A 104 -15.20 -23.37 24.34
C GLY A 104 -16.66 -23.73 24.02
N ARG A 105 -17.18 -23.19 22.91
CA ARG A 105 -18.56 -23.45 22.45
C ARG A 105 -18.77 -24.90 22.03
N LEU A 106 -17.80 -25.52 21.34
CA LEU A 106 -17.82 -26.94 20.98
C LEU A 106 -17.90 -27.87 22.20
N ARG A 107 -17.25 -27.51 23.30
CA ARG A 107 -17.31 -28.29 24.55
C ARG A 107 -18.68 -28.21 25.23
N ALA A 108 -19.37 -27.08 25.10
CA ALA A 108 -20.71 -26.88 25.65
C ALA A 108 -21.80 -27.63 24.86
N LEU A 109 -21.52 -28.01 23.60
CA LEU A 109 -22.45 -28.78 22.77
C LEU A 109 -22.57 -30.24 23.25
N PRO A 110 -23.76 -30.86 23.11
CA PRO A 110 -23.95 -32.31 23.27
C PRO A 110 -23.03 -33.12 22.37
N GLU A 111 -22.64 -34.32 22.83
CA GLU A 111 -21.67 -35.19 22.15
C GLU A 111 -22.09 -35.54 20.71
N GLU A 112 -23.36 -35.85 20.50
CA GLU A 112 -23.94 -36.15 19.19
C GLU A 112 -23.73 -35.02 18.17
N LEU A 113 -23.92 -33.78 18.59
CA LEU A 113 -23.73 -32.62 17.72
C LEU A 113 -22.25 -32.30 17.53
N ARG A 114 -21.43 -32.55 18.55
CA ARG A 114 -19.98 -32.36 18.46
C ARG A 114 -19.34 -33.30 17.44
N ALA A 115 -19.85 -34.52 17.30
CA ALA A 115 -19.38 -35.49 16.30
C ALA A 115 -19.66 -35.06 14.85
N LEU A 116 -20.65 -34.19 14.64
CA LEU A 116 -21.00 -33.63 13.32
C LEU A 116 -20.27 -32.32 12.99
N ALA A 117 -19.30 -31.93 13.81
CA ALA A 117 -18.54 -30.71 13.58
C ALA A 117 -17.74 -30.81 12.26
N PRO A 118 -17.73 -29.77 11.42
CA PRO A 118 -16.95 -29.78 10.18
C PRO A 118 -15.45 -29.79 10.49
N GLU A 119 -14.71 -30.66 9.81
CA GLU A 119 -13.25 -30.61 9.76
C GLU A 119 -12.83 -29.54 8.74
N GLY A 120 -12.65 -28.31 9.23
CA GLY A 120 -12.29 -27.17 8.39
C GLY A 120 -11.63 -26.05 9.18
N ASP A 121 -11.46 -24.90 8.53
CA ASP A 121 -10.93 -23.68 9.14
C ASP A 121 -11.80 -23.19 10.32
N VAL A 122 -11.20 -22.45 11.26
CA VAL A 122 -11.84 -21.93 12.47
C VAL A 122 -13.08 -21.10 12.12
N ALA A 123 -13.03 -20.30 11.04
CA ALA A 123 -14.16 -19.51 10.58
C ALA A 123 -15.37 -20.39 10.17
N GLN A 124 -15.12 -21.50 9.49
CA GLN A 124 -16.16 -22.44 9.06
C GLN A 124 -16.80 -23.12 10.28
N ARG A 125 -16.00 -23.54 11.27
CA ARG A 125 -16.49 -24.11 12.53
C ARG A 125 -17.32 -23.09 13.31
N PHE A 126 -16.89 -21.82 13.35
CA PHE A 126 -17.61 -20.75 14.01
C PHE A 126 -18.99 -20.50 13.38
N ALA A 127 -19.08 -20.47 12.04
CA ALA A 127 -20.35 -20.32 11.33
C ALA A 127 -21.30 -21.50 11.59
N TRP A 128 -20.77 -22.72 11.61
CA TRP A 128 -21.55 -23.93 11.92
C TRP A 128 -22.04 -23.94 13.38
N LEU A 129 -21.23 -23.47 14.33
CA LEU A 129 -21.56 -23.46 15.75
C LEU A 129 -22.88 -22.77 16.07
N GLU A 130 -23.22 -21.69 15.37
CA GLU A 130 -24.48 -20.98 15.60
C GLU A 130 -25.71 -21.87 15.31
N GLN A 131 -25.63 -22.69 14.26
CA GLN A 131 -26.68 -23.63 13.92
C GLN A 131 -26.70 -24.83 14.88
N ALA A 132 -25.52 -25.33 15.26
CA ALA A 132 -25.38 -26.43 16.20
C ALA A 132 -25.93 -26.08 17.59
N GLU A 133 -25.72 -24.85 18.08
CA GLU A 133 -26.25 -24.40 19.38
C GLU A 133 -27.77 -24.26 19.36
N LYS A 134 -28.35 -23.78 18.25
CA LYS A 134 -29.80 -23.76 18.07
C LYS A 134 -30.39 -25.18 18.05
N ALA A 135 -29.70 -26.14 17.43
CA ALA A 135 -30.09 -27.54 17.44
C ALA A 135 -29.97 -28.15 18.85
N ALA A 136 -28.91 -27.84 19.58
CA ALA A 136 -28.71 -28.28 20.96
C ALA A 136 -29.81 -27.76 21.90
N ALA A 137 -30.20 -26.49 21.76
CA ALA A 137 -31.29 -25.91 22.53
C ALA A 137 -32.63 -26.60 22.27
N LYS A 138 -32.90 -27.01 21.01
CA LYS A 138 -34.10 -27.79 20.68
C LYS A 138 -34.06 -29.18 21.29
N LEU A 139 -32.91 -29.85 21.27
CA LEU A 139 -32.74 -31.16 21.91
C LEU A 139 -32.97 -31.08 23.43
N ALA A 140 -32.47 -30.02 24.08
CA ALA A 140 -32.63 -29.81 25.51
C ALA A 140 -34.08 -29.54 25.94
N GLN A 141 -34.93 -29.03 25.04
CA GLN A 141 -36.37 -28.83 25.30
C GLN A 141 -37.19 -30.12 25.09
N GLN A 142 -36.61 -31.15 24.49
CA GLN A 142 -37.32 -32.39 24.24
C GLN A 142 -37.42 -33.19 25.55
N PRO A 143 -38.64 -33.54 26.01
CA PRO A 143 -38.80 -34.29 27.25
C PRO A 143 -38.08 -35.64 27.13
N PRO A 144 -37.47 -36.14 28.21
CA PRO A 144 -36.70 -37.39 28.17
C PRO A 144 -37.56 -38.50 27.60
N ALA A 145 -37.04 -39.16 26.56
CA ALA A 145 -37.65 -40.34 25.97
C ALA A 145 -37.68 -41.46 27.01
N GLY A 146 -38.81 -41.60 27.70
CA GLY A 146 -38.92 -42.60 28.76
C GLY A 146 -40.03 -42.37 29.76
N THR A 147 -40.61 -41.16 29.87
CA THR A 147 -41.84 -41.01 30.64
C THR A 147 -43.02 -41.30 29.70
N PRO A 148 -43.64 -42.51 29.73
CA PRO A 148 -44.94 -42.68 29.09
C PRO A 148 -45.84 -41.55 29.61
N PRO A 149 -46.70 -40.95 28.78
CA PRO A 149 -47.66 -39.99 29.28
C PRO A 149 -48.40 -40.65 30.44
N GLY A 150 -48.10 -40.19 31.66
CA GLY A 150 -48.81 -40.63 32.85
C GLY A 150 -50.29 -40.48 32.58
N PRO A 151 -51.14 -41.39 33.11
CA PRO A 151 -52.55 -41.45 32.75
C PRO A 151 -53.11 -40.04 32.81
N ARG A 152 -53.52 -39.53 31.64
CA ARG A 152 -54.20 -38.24 31.55
C ARG A 152 -55.35 -38.33 32.53
N ASN A 153 -55.33 -37.45 33.54
CA ASN A 153 -56.37 -37.28 34.55
C ASN A 153 -57.74 -37.20 33.86
N LEU A 154 -58.36 -38.35 33.66
CA LEU A 154 -59.75 -38.56 33.36
C LEU A 154 -60.31 -39.24 34.60
N GLY A 155 -60.73 -38.41 35.55
CA GLY A 155 -61.51 -38.90 36.67
C GLY A 155 -61.21 -38.20 37.99
N SER A 156 -61.84 -37.05 38.20
CA SER A 156 -62.54 -36.87 39.47
C SER A 156 -63.78 -37.77 39.44
N VAL A 157 -63.60 -39.09 39.59
CA VAL A 157 -64.61 -40.01 40.12
C VAL A 157 -63.83 -41.10 40.86
N THR A 158 -63.87 -41.02 42.20
CA THR A 158 -63.45 -42.09 43.09
C THR A 158 -64.29 -43.33 42.83
N THR A 159 -63.71 -44.36 42.21
CA THR A 159 -64.32 -45.69 42.17
C THR A 159 -63.39 -46.67 42.84
N THR A 160 -63.63 -46.90 44.13
CA THR A 160 -63.11 -48.01 44.94
C THR A 160 -63.56 -49.32 44.29
N GLY A 161 -62.67 -49.88 43.46
CA GLY A 161 -62.89 -51.11 42.70
C GLY A 161 -62.19 -52.32 43.30
N VAL A 162 -62.24 -52.47 44.63
CA VAL A 162 -61.90 -53.71 45.32
C VAL A 162 -63.03 -53.99 46.32
N ASP A 163 -63.52 -55.23 46.36
CA ASP A 163 -64.48 -55.78 47.32
C ASP A 163 -66.00 -55.74 47.07
N LEU A 164 -66.44 -55.71 45.80
CA LEU A 164 -67.83 -56.13 45.51
C LEU A 164 -68.05 -57.65 45.70
N ALA A 165 -66.99 -58.46 45.58
CA ALA A 165 -67.04 -59.91 45.79
C ALA A 165 -67.02 -60.30 47.28
N GLU A 166 -66.35 -59.51 48.14
CA GLU A 166 -66.37 -59.72 49.60
C GLU A 166 -67.67 -59.21 50.24
N GLN A 167 -68.27 -58.15 49.71
CA GLN A 167 -69.52 -57.59 50.24
C GLN A 167 -70.72 -58.55 50.07
N LYS A 168 -70.73 -59.36 48.99
CA LYS A 168 -71.76 -60.41 48.77
C LYS A 168 -71.61 -61.65 49.64
N ARG A 169 -70.41 -61.92 50.20
CA ARG A 169 -70.23 -63.03 51.15
C ARG A 169 -70.60 -62.65 52.59
N ARG A 170 -70.68 -61.35 52.89
CA ARG A 170 -70.93 -60.82 54.24
C ARG A 170 -72.40 -60.60 54.61
N ASN A 171 -73.35 -60.75 53.68
CA ASN A 171 -74.78 -60.52 53.98
C ASN A 171 -75.69 -61.59 53.34
N PRO A 172 -76.18 -62.59 54.11
CA PRO A 172 -77.06 -63.63 53.60
C PRO A 172 -78.55 -63.23 53.49
N ASN A 173 -78.90 -61.95 53.68
CA ASN A 173 -80.28 -61.49 53.59
C ASN A 173 -80.40 -60.37 52.57
N TYR A 174 -80.73 -60.72 51.33
CA TYR A 174 -81.75 -60.01 50.55
C TYR A 174 -82.34 -61.03 49.56
N SER A 175 -83.53 -61.51 49.89
CA SER A 175 -84.40 -62.33 49.06
C SER A 175 -85.38 -61.39 48.34
N LEU A 176 -85.65 -61.73 47.07
CA LEU A 176 -86.63 -61.17 46.11
C LEU A 176 -86.44 -59.71 45.67
#